data_AF-A0A916HP43-F1
#
_entry.id   AF-A0A916HP43-F1
#
_cell.length_a   1.000
_cell.length_b   1.000
_cell.length_c   1.000
_cell.angle_alpha   90.00
_cell.angle_beta   90.00
_cell.angle_gamma   90.00
#
_symmetry.space_group_name_H-M   'P 1'
#
loop_
_entity.id
_entity.type
_entity.pdbx_description
1 polymer ?
#
loop_
_entity_poly.entity_id
_entity_poly.type
_entity_poly.pdbx_seq_one_letter_code
_entity_poly.pdbx_strand_id
1 'polypeptide(L)' 'MQWVNALLRPAIPTYYGTRTKSERNHRIRTQYAQGQTMEALAREFRITVQRVEQIINAHSR' A
#
# COMPACT_ATOMS: atom_id res chain seq x y z
N MET A 1 -25.43 -5.11 42.42
CA MET A 1 -24.24 -5.91 42.11
C MET A 1 -24.07 -5.94 40.59
N GLN A 2 -22.84 -5.65 40.16
CA GLN A 2 -22.22 -5.94 38.87
C GLN A 2 -22.81 -5.31 37.59
N TRP A 3 -22.26 -4.13 37.31
CA TRP A 3 -21.81 -3.67 36.00
C TRP A 3 -21.23 -4.81 35.14
N VAL A 4 -21.59 -4.91 33.86
CA VAL A 4 -20.84 -4.29 32.74
C VAL A 4 -21.61 -4.46 31.44
N ASN A 5 -21.87 -3.33 30.79
CA ASN A 5 -22.26 -3.27 29.39
C ASN A 5 -21.06 -3.78 28.58
N ALA A 6 -21.16 -5.00 28.04
CA ALA A 6 -20.08 -5.62 27.29
C ALA A 6 -19.91 -4.86 25.96
N LEU A 7 -18.99 -3.89 25.98
CA LEU A 7 -18.49 -3.19 24.82
C LEU A 7 -18.14 -4.21 23.74
N LEU A 8 -18.95 -4.28 22.68
CA LEU A 8 -18.47 -4.72 21.37
C LEU A 8 -17.34 -3.76 20.98
N ARG A 9 -16.11 -4.09 21.38
CA ARG A 9 -14.92 -3.53 20.73
C ARG A 9 -14.89 -4.19 19.36
N PRO A 10 -15.15 -3.48 18.25
CA PRO A 10 -14.91 -4.08 16.95
C PRO A 10 -13.44 -4.49 16.93
N ALA A 11 -13.20 -5.78 16.65
CA ALA A 11 -11.85 -6.28 16.44
C ALA A 11 -11.20 -5.40 15.38
N ILE A 12 -10.22 -4.58 15.77
CA ILE A 12 -9.45 -3.74 14.85
C ILE A 12 -8.76 -4.72 13.91
N PRO A 13 -9.07 -4.77 12.60
CA PRO A 13 -8.45 -5.75 11.73
C PRO A 13 -6.98 -5.35 11.57
N THR A 14 -6.08 -6.08 12.21
CA THR A 14 -4.63 -5.85 12.21
C THR A 14 -3.98 -6.24 10.87
N TYR A 15 -4.76 -6.35 9.79
CA TYR A 15 -4.31 -6.95 8.53
C TYR A 15 -4.86 -6.26 7.27
N TYR A 16 -4.92 -4.93 7.24
CA TYR A 16 -5.21 -4.19 6.00
C TYR A 16 -3.97 -3.91 5.13
N GLY A 17 -2.76 -4.25 5.59
CA GLY A 17 -1.51 -3.71 5.05
C GLY A 17 -0.80 -4.51 3.95
N THR A 18 -1.24 -5.73 3.61
CA THR A 18 -0.43 -6.64 2.77
C THR A 18 -0.99 -6.87 1.37
N ARG A 19 -2.30 -7.14 1.21
CA ARG A 19 -2.90 -7.35 -0.13
C ARG A 19 -2.85 -6.08 -0.99
N THR A 20 -3.33 -4.96 -0.44
CA THR A 20 -3.37 -3.66 -1.12
C THR A 20 -1.98 -3.14 -1.48
N LYS A 21 -0.99 -3.37 -0.61
CA LYS A 21 0.39 -2.92 -0.84
C LYS A 21 1.06 -3.72 -1.95
N SER A 22 0.91 -5.04 -1.97
CA SER A 22 1.47 -5.90 -3.02
C SER A 22 0.83 -5.63 -4.37
N GLU A 23 -0.49 -5.47 -4.41
CA GLU A 23 -1.24 -5.12 -5.64
C GLU A 23 -0.83 -3.74 -6.17
N ARG A 24 -0.75 -2.74 -5.30
CA ARG A 24 -0.29 -1.38 -5.66
C ARG A 24 1.14 -1.41 -6.20
N ASN A 25 2.04 -2.13 -5.54
CA ASN A 25 3.43 -2.25 -6.00
C ASN A 25 3.52 -2.95 -7.37
N HIS A 26 2.73 -3.99 -7.58
CA HIS A 26 2.64 -4.68 -8.87
C HIS A 26 2.16 -3.72 -9.96
N ARG A 27 1.08 -2.97 -9.73
CA ARG A 27 0.56 -1.97 -10.67
C ARG A 27 1.59 -0.89 -11.01
N ILE A 28 2.30 -0.36 -10.01
CA ILE A 28 3.38 0.63 -10.21
C ILE A 28 4.45 0.08 -11.16
N ARG A 29 4.88 -1.18 -10.97
CA ARG A 29 5.90 -1.81 -11.83
C ARG A 29 5.39 -2.02 -13.25
N THR A 30 4.16 -2.52 -13.40
CA THR A 30 3.56 -2.76 -14.72
C THR A 30 3.41 -1.46 -15.51
N GLN A 31 2.89 -0.40 -14.90
CA GLN A 31 2.75 0.90 -15.57
C GLN A 31 4.11 1.53 -15.89
N TYR A 32 5.12 1.38 -15.01
CA TYR A 32 6.48 1.82 -15.32
C TYR A 32 7.06 1.09 -16.53
N ALA A 33 6.87 -0.23 -16.62
CA ALA A 33 7.29 -1.03 -17.78
C ALA A 33 6.58 -0.63 -19.09
N GLN A 34 5.40 -0.02 -19.00
CA GLN A 34 4.66 0.56 -20.13
C GLN A 34 5.13 1.98 -20.52
N GLY A 35 6.15 2.51 -19.84
CA GLY A 35 6.74 3.83 -20.14
C GLY A 35 6.18 4.99 -19.31
N GLN A 36 5.36 4.73 -18.29
CA GLN A 36 4.95 5.80 -17.36
C GLN A 36 6.14 6.31 -16.56
N THR A 37 6.20 7.64 -16.36
CA THR A 37 7.27 8.26 -15.56
C THR A 37 7.02 8.07 -14.07
N MET A 38 8.11 8.06 -13.27
CA MET A 38 8.00 7.91 -11.81
C MET A 38 7.17 9.04 -11.17
N GLU A 39 7.18 10.24 -11.74
CA GLU A 39 6.39 11.40 -11.30
C GLU A 39 4.89 11.24 -11.55
N ALA A 40 4.51 10.64 -12.69
CA ALA A 40 3.12 10.31 -12.97
C ALA A 40 2.59 9.27 -11.99
N LEU A 41 3.36 8.20 -11.75
CA LEU A 41 3.04 7.15 -10.80
C LEU A 41 2.95 7.67 -9.35
N ALA A 42 3.87 8.54 -8.95
CA ALA A 42 3.84 9.17 -7.63
C ALA A 42 2.53 9.94 -7.39
N ARG A 43 2.07 10.70 -8.40
CA ARG A 43 0.81 11.44 -8.35
C ARG A 43 -0.41 10.51 -8.33
N GLU A 44 -0.44 9.51 -9.22
CA GLU A 44 -1.55 8.55 -9.31
C GLU A 44 -1.75 7.78 -8.00
N PHE A 45 -0.66 7.29 -7.41
CA PHE A 45 -0.70 6.47 -6.20
C PHE A 45 -0.56 7.26 -4.90
N ARG A 46 -0.50 8.60 -4.98
CA ARG A 46 -0.33 9.53 -3.84
C ARG A 46 0.82 9.13 -2.92
N ILE A 47 1.97 8.81 -3.50
CA ILE A 47 3.20 8.50 -2.77
C ILE A 47 4.37 9.32 -3.33
N THR A 48 5.46 9.40 -2.57
CA THR A 48 6.68 10.09 -3.00
C THR A 48 7.37 9.38 -4.17
N VAL A 49 8.04 10.13 -5.04
CA VAL A 49 8.87 9.58 -6.14
C VAL A 49 9.93 8.61 -5.62
N GLN A 50 10.62 8.94 -4.53
CA GLN A 50 11.59 8.06 -3.87
C GLN A 50 10.98 6.68 -3.50
N ARG A 51 9.71 6.67 -3.07
CA ARG A 51 9.01 5.43 -2.74
C ARG A 51 8.67 4.62 -3.99
N VAL A 52 8.37 5.27 -5.12
CA VAL A 52 8.18 4.61 -6.43
C VAL A 52 9.48 3.95 -6.87
N GLU A 53 10.60 4.68 -6.80
CA GLU A 53 11.94 4.17 -7.12
C GLU A 53 12.28 2.92 -6.30
N GLN A 54 12.08 2.96 -4.98
CA GLN A 54 12.27 1.79 -4.11
C GLN A 54 11.42 0.59 -4.54
N ILE A 55 10.17 0.80 -4.95
CA ILE A 55 9.25 -0.28 -5.36
C ILE A 55 9.72 -0.93 -6.66
N ILE A 56 10.21 -0.12 -7.61
CA ILE A 56 10.76 -0.58 -8.89
C ILE A 56 12.06 -1.36 -8.63
N ASN A 57 12.98 -0.80 -7.84
CA ASN A 57 14.32 -1.37 -7.62
C ASN A 57 14.36 -2.55 -6.63
N ALA A 58 13.34 -2.72 -5.77
CA ALA A 58 13.30 -3.79 -4.77
C ALA A 58 13.21 -5.22 -5.33
N HIS A 59 13.17 -5.43 -6.65
CA HIS A 59 13.15 -6.76 -7.29
C HIS A 59 14.42 -7.12 -8.08
N SER A 60 15.45 -6.26 -8.06
CA SER A 60 16.69 -6.46 -8.82
C SER A 60 17.85 -7.06 -7.99
N ARG A 61 17.56 -7.81 -6.92
CA ARG A 61 18.55 -8.57 -6.14
C ARG A 61 18.22 -10.05 -6.14
#